data_AF-A0A3C1ZRI4-F1
#
_entry.id   AF-A0A3C1ZRI4-F1
#
_cell.length_a   1.000
_cell.length_b   1.000
_cell.length_c   1.000
_cell.angle_alpha   90.00
_cell.angle_beta   90.00
_cell.angle_gamma   90.00
#
_symmetry.space_group_name_H-M   'P 1'
#
loop_
_entity.id
_entity.type
_entity.pdbx_description
1 polymer ?
#
loop_
_entity_poly.entity_id
_entity_poly.type
_entity_poly.pdbx_seq_one_letter_code
_entity_poly.pdbx_strand_id
1 'polypeptide(L)' 'MRLSAVGEFEELVLLTVAMQHDQAYGVSIQESLMGKLERSINISSIHVALKRLTEKGMVQSRYGGITAERGGRRKKYYII' A
#
# COMPACT_ATOMS: atom_id res chain seq x y z
N MET A 1 17.57 -6.99 15.76
CA MET A 1 16.40 -6.88 14.87
C MET A 1 15.30 -7.78 15.43
N ARG A 2 14.21 -7.23 15.99
CA ARG A 2 13.05 -8.05 16.39
C ARG A 2 12.26 -8.37 15.12
N LEU A 3 11.99 -9.65 14.87
CA LEU A 3 11.01 -10.06 13.86
C LEU A 3 9.62 -9.62 14.36
N SER A 4 9.19 -8.44 13.93
CA SER A 4 7.83 -7.96 14.19
C SER A 4 6.86 -8.82 13.40
N ALA A 5 6.02 -9.61 14.08
CA ALA A 5 5.05 -10.49 13.44
C ALA A 5 4.18 -9.69 12.45
N VAL A 6 4.08 -10.16 11.21
CA VAL A 6 3.25 -9.59 10.15
C VAL A 6 1.95 -10.37 10.12
N GLY A 7 0.81 -9.67 10.15
CA GLY A 7 -0.48 -10.34 9.99
C GLY A 7 -0.74 -10.74 8.54
N GLU A 8 -1.58 -11.74 8.30
CA GLU A 8 -1.89 -12.23 6.94
C GLU A 8 -2.31 -11.11 5.97
N PHE A 9 -3.16 -10.17 6.42
CA PHE A 9 -3.56 -9.05 5.58
C PHE A 9 -2.41 -8.06 5.30
N GLU A 10 -1.53 -7.84 6.27
CA GLU A 10 -0.34 -7.00 6.07
C GLU A 10 0.64 -7.66 5.09
N GLU A 11 0.76 -8.98 5.11
CA GLU A 11 1.57 -9.73 4.15
C GLU A 11 1.05 -9.57 2.72
N LEU A 12 -0.27 -9.70 2.51
CA LEU A 12 -0.89 -9.47 1.20
C LEU A 12 -0.67 -8.03 0.70
N VAL A 13 -0.76 -7.05 1.59
CA VAL A 13 -0.48 -5.64 1.27
C VAL A 13 1.01 -5.45 0.93
N LEU A 14 1.93 -6.03 1.72
CA LEU A 14 3.36 -5.94 1.50
C LEU A 14 3.76 -6.55 0.15
N LEU A 15 3.26 -7.74 -0.17
CA LEU A 15 3.48 -8.40 -1.47
C LEU A 15 2.96 -7.56 -2.64
N THR A 16 1.81 -6.92 -2.45
CA THR A 16 1.22 -6.05 -3.47
C THR A 16 2.05 -4.79 -3.69
N VAL A 17 2.61 -4.20 -2.61
CA VAL A 17 3.57 -3.09 -2.71
C VAL A 17 4.82 -3.53 -3.46
N ALA A 18 5.40 -4.69 -3.10
CA ALA A 18 6.58 -5.25 -3.75
C ALA A 18 6.37 -5.41 -5.27
N MET A 19 5.22 -5.96 -5.66
CA MET A 19 4.87 -6.22 -7.05
C MET A 19 4.70 -4.93 -7.87
N GLN A 20 4.26 -3.83 -7.24
CA GLN A 20 4.05 -2.56 -7.93
C GLN A 20 5.30 -1.68 -7.97
N HIS A 21 6.44 -2.18 -7.47
CA HIS A 21 7.71 -1.46 -7.41
C HIS A 21 7.53 -0.07 -6.80
N ASP A 22 7.76 0.98 -7.58
CA ASP A 22 7.73 2.36 -7.12
C ASP A 22 6.36 3.04 -7.32
N GLN A 23 5.37 2.33 -7.88
CA GLN A 23 4.06 2.88 -8.25
C GLN A 23 2.93 2.54 -7.27
N ALA A 24 3.21 1.86 -6.14
CA ALA A 24 2.17 1.43 -5.21
C ALA A 24 1.52 2.62 -4.48
N TYR A 25 0.21 2.84 -4.63
CA TYR A 25 -0.57 3.75 -3.80
C TYR A 25 -1.86 3.08 -3.34
N GLY A 26 -2.54 3.64 -2.34
CA GLY A 26 -3.66 2.96 -1.66
C GLY A 26 -4.70 2.37 -2.62
N VAL A 27 -5.13 3.14 -3.62
CA VAL A 27 -6.14 2.69 -4.59
C VAL A 27 -5.58 1.62 -5.55
N SER A 28 -4.34 1.74 -6.04
CA SER A 28 -3.76 0.71 -6.92
C SER A 28 -3.53 -0.61 -6.18
N ILE A 29 -3.22 -0.55 -4.88
CA ILE A 29 -3.14 -1.74 -4.01
C ILE A 29 -4.52 -2.36 -3.85
N GLN A 30 -5.55 -1.55 -3.63
CA GLN A 30 -6.94 -2.01 -3.50
C GLN A 30 -7.42 -2.71 -4.76
N GLU A 31 -7.25 -2.08 -5.92
CA GLU A 31 -7.62 -2.63 -7.23
C GLU A 31 -6.88 -3.94 -7.51
N SER A 32 -5.57 -3.99 -7.24
CA SER A 32 -4.79 -5.22 -7.42
C SER A 32 -5.23 -6.35 -6.51
N LEU A 33 -5.61 -6.07 -5.26
CA LEU A 33 -6.07 -7.10 -4.33
C LEU A 33 -7.48 -7.56 -4.69
N MET A 34 -8.40 -6.66 -5.03
CA MET A 34 -9.76 -7.01 -5.46
C MET A 34 -9.78 -7.77 -6.80
N GLY A 35 -8.81 -7.53 -7.69
CA GLY A 35 -8.68 -8.30 -8.93
C GLY A 35 -8.15 -9.73 -8.74
N LYS A 36 -7.55 -10.04 -7.58
CA LYS A 36 -6.96 -11.35 -7.26
C LYS A 36 -7.75 -12.13 -6.21
N LEU A 37 -8.50 -11.43 -5.38
CA LEU A 37 -9.25 -11.99 -4.28
C LEU A 37 -10.73 -11.84 -4.58
N GLU A 38 -11.50 -12.91 -4.40
CA GLU A 38 -12.96 -12.89 -4.55
C GLU A 38 -13.67 -12.23 -3.35
N ARG A 39 -13.15 -11.09 -2.87
CA ARG A 39 -13.71 -10.34 -1.75
C ARG A 39 -13.56 -8.84 -1.93
N SER A 40 -14.52 -8.10 -1.37
CA SER A 40 -14.40 -6.65 -1.28
C SER A 40 -13.38 -6.27 -0.21
N ILE A 41 -12.57 -5.25 -0.50
CA ILE A 41 -11.57 -4.73 0.42
C ILE A 41 -11.79 -3.24 0.57
N ASN A 42 -11.88 -2.77 1.81
CA ASN A 42 -11.98 -1.36 2.12
C ASN A 42 -10.60 -0.69 2.06
N ILE A 43 -10.52 0.47 1.39
CA ILE A 43 -9.33 1.31 1.31
C ILE A 43 -8.78 1.70 2.69
N SER A 44 -9.63 1.89 3.69
CA SER A 44 -9.23 2.20 5.05
C SER A 44 -8.40 1.08 5.69
N SER A 45 -8.75 -0.19 5.41
CA SER A 45 -8.00 -1.34 5.92
C SER A 45 -6.59 -1.38 5.33
N ILE A 46 -6.45 -1.04 4.04
CA ILE A 46 -5.15 -0.94 3.36
C ILE A 46 -4.30 0.17 4.01
N HIS A 47 -4.89 1.33 4.30
CA HIS A 47 -4.18 2.41 4.99
C HIS A 47 -3.69 2.01 6.39
N VAL A 48 -4.50 1.28 7.15
CA VAL A 48 -4.10 0.75 8.46
C VAL A 48 -2.93 -0.23 8.31
N ALA A 49 -2.99 -1.16 7.35
CA ALA A 49 -1.91 -2.12 7.09
C ALA A 49 -0.61 -1.41 6.68
N LEU A 50 -0.68 -0.46 5.74
CA LEU A 50 0.48 0.34 5.31
C LEU A 50 1.10 1.14 6.46
N LYS A 51 0.27 1.72 7.35
CA LYS A 51 0.75 2.42 8.55
C LYS A 51 1.55 1.47 9.44
N ARG A 52 1.01 0.28 9.73
CA ARG A 52 1.69 -0.73 10.57
C ARG A 52 2.97 -1.25 9.93
N LEU A 53 2.97 -1.50 8.62
CA LEU A 53 4.18 -1.91 7.87
C LEU A 53 5.25 -0.82 7.88
N THR A 54 4.84 0.46 7.80
CA THR A 54 5.75 1.60 7.93
C THR A 54 6.33 1.69 9.34
N GLU A 55 5.50 1.53 10.38
CA GLU A 55 5.93 1.48 11.79
C GLU A 55 6.90 0.32 12.07
N LYS A 56 6.75 -0.81 11.35
CA LYS A 56 7.67 -1.96 11.38
C LYS A 56 8.93 -1.77 10.55
N GLY A 57 9.04 -0.69 9.78
CA GLY A 57 10.18 -0.41 8.89
C GLY A 57 10.23 -1.28 7.63
N MET A 58 9.11 -1.91 7.25
CA MET A 58 9.02 -2.80 6.08
C MET A 58 8.61 -2.07 4.80
N VAL A 59 8.02 -0.88 4.94
CA VAL A 59 7.55 -0.06 3.82
C VAL A 59 7.94 1.38 4.10
N GLN A 60 8.45 2.07 3.09
CA GLN A 60 8.65 3.51 3.08
C GLN A 60 7.60 4.20 2.24
N SER A 61 7.42 5.51 2.43
CA SER A 61 6.45 6.27 1.65
C SER A 61 7.01 7.59 1.14
N ARG A 62 6.56 8.01 -0.03
CA ARG A 62 6.89 9.31 -0.63
C ARG A 62 5.65 9.94 -1.26
N TYR A 63 5.58 11.27 -1.24
CA TYR A 63 4.56 11.98 -2.00
C TYR A 63 5.04 12.20 -3.43
N GLY A 64 4.13 12.03 -4.40
CA GLY A 64 4.43 12.23 -5.82
C GLY A 64 3.15 12.38 -6.63
N GLY A 65 3.29 12.27 -7.97
CA GLY A 65 2.14 12.23 -8.87
C GLY A 65 1.32 13.52 -8.86
N ILE A 66 1.97 14.68 -8.75
CA ILE A 66 1.36 15.98 -9.03
C ILE A 66 1.09 16.00 -10.54
N THR A 67 -0.05 15.45 -10.95
CA THR A 67 -0.54 15.56 -12.32
C THR A 67 -1.83 16.40 -12.31
N ALA A 68 -2.02 17.19 -13.35
CA ALA A 68 -3.21 18.05 -13.49
C ALA A 68 -4.52 17.24 -13.42
N GLU A 69 -4.47 15.96 -13.78
CA GLU A 69 -5.59 15.01 -13.83
C GLU A 69 -6.32 14.77 -12.49
N ARG A 70 -5.71 15.07 -11.34
CA ARG A 70 -6.38 14.96 -10.02
C ARG A 70 -6.56 16.29 -9.30
N GLY A 71 -6.59 17.41 -10.03
CA GLY A 71 -6.76 18.74 -9.43
C GLY A 71 -5.63 19.10 -8.46
N GLY A 72 -4.41 18.63 -8.74
CA GLY A 72 -3.22 18.93 -7.94
C GLY A 72 -3.04 18.12 -6.64
N ARG A 73 -3.93 17.17 -6.33
CA ARG A 73 -3.76 16.31 -5.14
C ARG A 73 -2.60 15.34 -5.31
N ARG A 74 -1.65 15.40 -4.39
CA ARG A 74 -0.49 14.48 -4.31
C ARG A 74 -0.96 13.06 -4.02
N LYS A 75 -0.38 12.07 -4.70
CA LYS A 75 -0.49 10.66 -4.33
C LYS A 75 0.60 10.32 -3.31
N LYS A 76 0.26 9.48 -2.33
CA LYS A 76 1.25 8.88 -1.43
C LYS A 76 1.59 7.49 -1.96
N TYR A 77 2.83 7.37 -2.43
CA TYR A 77 3.41 6.13 -2.94
C TYR A 77 4.13 5.38 -1.83
N TYR A 78 4.17 4.07 -1.95
CA TYR A 78 4.78 3.15 -1.00
C TYR A 78 5.78 2.24 -1.72
N ILE A 79 6.90 1.94 -1.07
CA ILE A 79 7.98 1.07 -1.57
C ILE A 79 8.51 0.21 -0.42
N ILE A 80 9.09 -0.93 -0.75
CA ILE A 80 9.87 -1.74 0.21
C ILE A 80 11.30 -1.21 0.25
#